data_AF-A0A662LQ12-F1
#
_entry.id   AF-A0A662LQ12-F1
#
_cell.length_a   1.000
_cell.length_b   1.000
_cell.length_c   1.000
_cell.angle_alpha   90.00
_cell.angle_beta   90.00
_cell.angle_gamma   90.00
#
_symmetry.space_group_name_H-M   'P 1'
#
loop_
_entity.id
_entity.type
_entity.pdbx_description
1 polymer ?
#
loop_
_entity_poly.entity_id
_entity_poly.type
_entity_poly.pdbx_seq_one_letter_code
_entity_poly.pdbx_strand_id
1 'polypeptide(L)'
;MSIIEPFNLDNNVIPFDEIDPYNPQNTLCGFVNRRQGNLYGSLFITHVNNISCKQTIFCTPKMHYPFSKEDKWSFPEADTIIFYPKEDGTNIYSYTYIDTNNITYLTYKTRLRPFLGTSKYGNFKALWDEMLEKYPDIKKLCHTKRFGFSFELFGKRNKILMEYDVPLDTVLLFARQQKNGLIVSPHTMEPTLKKYNVPYLKTLAILNVINKEIYLDHQQTLENALDVDEENKILRGKEGTIMYFIKNDNVSQIKCKSKTILKYHWGGDAINYMSILTTVINAFENFDSPTIDDVNQLLAEEFDEGKITKSLTRTQKILDRVTFDRKYQNKLSIDYNEQCFNINKDKATCMRWFAEHYPKAQAKRIYTLLKQYVDEHE
;
A
#
# COMPACT_ATOMS: atom_id res chain seq x y z
N MET A 1 28.36 17.10 0.07
CA MET A 1 27.83 16.08 1.00
C MET A 1 28.44 14.75 0.59
N SER A 2 29.06 14.01 1.51
CA SER A 2 29.55 12.65 1.23
C SER A 2 28.35 11.76 0.86
N ILE A 3 28.37 11.19 -0.33
CA ILE A 3 27.32 10.28 -0.81
C ILE A 3 27.57 8.95 -0.13
N ILE A 4 26.81 8.66 0.93
CA ILE A 4 26.80 7.34 1.55
C ILE A 4 25.98 6.45 0.62
N GLU A 5 26.58 5.42 0.03
CA GLU A 5 25.82 4.35 -0.60
C GLU A 5 24.98 3.70 0.52
N PRO A 6 23.66 3.90 0.51
CA PRO A 6 22.83 3.74 1.69
C PRO A 6 22.60 2.27 2.06
N PHE A 7 22.83 1.37 1.11
CA PHE A 7 22.70 -0.06 1.29
C PHE A 7 23.56 -0.81 0.27
N ASN A 8 23.98 -2.01 0.66
CA ASN A 8 24.69 -2.94 -0.21
C ASN A 8 23.80 -3.30 -1.41
N LEU A 9 24.34 -3.19 -2.63
CA LEU A 9 23.67 -3.57 -3.88
C LEU A 9 23.75 -5.09 -4.12
N ASP A 10 23.55 -5.88 -3.07
CA ASP A 10 23.52 -7.34 -3.13
C ASP A 10 22.22 -7.85 -3.81
N ASN A 11 21.95 -9.16 -3.73
CA ASN A 11 20.78 -9.79 -4.38
C ASN A 11 19.42 -9.28 -3.87
N ASN A 12 19.36 -8.36 -2.89
CA ASN A 12 18.12 -7.80 -2.35
C ASN A 12 17.73 -6.46 -2.97
N VAL A 13 18.19 -6.14 -4.18
CA VAL A 13 17.76 -4.94 -4.92
C VAL A 13 17.15 -5.28 -6.28
N ILE A 14 16.23 -4.44 -6.76
CA ILE A 14 15.72 -4.48 -8.14
C ILE A 14 16.28 -3.26 -8.88
N PRO A 15 17.02 -3.43 -9.99
CA PRO A 15 17.38 -2.30 -10.84
C PRO A 15 16.13 -1.75 -11.52
N PHE A 16 16.11 -0.44 -11.75
CA PHE A 16 15.08 0.22 -12.54
C PHE A 16 15.70 1.23 -13.51
N ASP A 17 15.02 1.42 -14.64
CA ASP A 17 15.28 2.44 -15.65
C ASP A 17 13.92 2.84 -16.22
N GLU A 18 13.33 3.89 -15.66
CA GLU A 18 11.92 4.25 -15.88
C GLU A 18 11.74 5.77 -16.06
N ILE A 19 10.76 6.14 -16.88
CA ILE A 19 10.32 7.53 -17.04
C ILE A 19 9.41 7.88 -15.86
N ASP A 20 9.64 9.04 -15.23
CA ASP A 20 8.79 9.54 -14.16
C ASP A 20 7.43 10.00 -14.72
N PRO A 21 6.31 9.36 -14.37
CA PRO A 21 4.99 9.72 -14.91
C PRO A 21 4.49 11.11 -14.50
N TYR A 22 5.08 11.72 -13.47
CA TYR A 22 4.79 13.09 -13.04
C TYR A 22 5.74 14.13 -13.64
N ASN A 23 6.86 13.68 -14.20
CA ASN A 23 7.89 14.50 -14.81
C ASN A 23 8.39 13.80 -16.08
N PRO A 24 7.57 13.72 -17.14
CA PRO A 24 7.82 12.85 -18.30
C PRO A 24 9.07 13.21 -19.11
N GLN A 25 9.65 14.38 -18.87
CA GLN A 25 10.96 14.80 -19.39
C GLN A 25 12.15 14.11 -18.69
N ASN A 26 11.90 13.37 -17.61
CA ASN A 26 12.93 12.75 -16.79
C ASN A 26 12.86 11.22 -16.84
N THR A 27 13.98 10.59 -17.20
CA THR A 27 14.23 9.16 -17.02
C THR A 27 15.19 8.97 -15.84
N LEU A 28 14.85 8.08 -14.91
CA LEU A 28 15.68 7.78 -13.75
C LEU A 28 16.15 6.34 -13.79
N CYS A 29 17.42 6.13 -13.46
CA CYS A 29 18.01 4.81 -13.32
C CYS A 29 18.53 4.61 -11.90
N GLY A 30 18.33 3.42 -11.33
CA GLY A 30 18.75 3.14 -9.97
C GLY A 30 18.34 1.77 -9.46
N PHE A 31 18.21 1.66 -8.14
CA PHE A 31 17.86 0.42 -7.45
C PHE A 31 16.77 0.64 -6.41
N VAL A 32 15.83 -0.31 -6.31
CA VAL A 32 14.84 -0.41 -5.24
C VAL A 32 15.28 -1.47 -4.24
N ASN A 33 15.36 -1.11 -2.96
CA ASN A 33 15.76 -2.03 -1.90
C ASN A 33 14.59 -2.93 -1.47
N ARG A 34 14.80 -4.26 -1.46
CA ARG A 34 13.83 -5.28 -1.04
C ARG A 34 14.15 -5.90 0.32
N ARG A 35 15.28 -5.55 0.92
CA ARG A 35 15.66 -6.05 2.23
C ARG A 35 14.65 -5.53 3.26
N GLN A 36 14.09 -6.47 4.02
CA GLN A 36 13.14 -6.15 5.07
C GLN A 36 13.78 -5.26 6.15
N GLY A 37 12.96 -4.41 6.76
CA GLY A 37 13.35 -3.51 7.84
C GLY A 37 13.29 -2.03 7.43
N ASN A 38 14.22 -1.23 7.94
CA ASN A 38 14.16 0.23 7.83
C ASN A 38 14.39 0.75 6.40
N LEU A 39 15.08 -0.01 5.53
CA LEU A 39 15.37 0.42 4.16
C LEU A 39 14.43 -0.20 3.13
N TYR A 40 13.43 -0.96 3.56
CA TYR A 40 12.51 -1.63 2.66
C TYR A 40 11.80 -0.62 1.73
N GLY A 41 11.82 -0.89 0.42
CA GLY A 41 11.27 -0.02 -0.62
C GLY A 41 12.03 1.29 -0.84
N SER A 42 13.17 1.54 -0.17
CA SER A 42 13.98 2.75 -0.37
C SER A 42 14.68 2.70 -1.73
N LEU A 43 14.94 3.87 -2.33
CA LEU A 43 15.59 3.98 -3.64
C LEU A 43 17.03 4.44 -3.50
N PHE A 44 17.87 3.95 -4.40
CA PHE A 44 19.17 4.54 -4.72
C PHE A 44 19.15 4.94 -6.20
N ILE A 45 18.91 6.22 -6.46
CA ILE A 45 18.95 6.80 -7.80
C ILE A 45 20.43 7.00 -8.14
N THR A 46 20.83 6.57 -9.33
CA THR A 46 22.21 6.68 -9.81
C THR A 46 22.34 7.68 -10.95
N HIS A 47 21.29 7.80 -11.77
CA HIS A 47 21.25 8.67 -12.94
C HIS A 47 19.90 9.36 -13.07
N VAL A 48 19.92 10.59 -13.60
CA VAL A 48 18.76 11.32 -14.10
C VAL A 48 19.09 11.76 -15.52
N ASN A 49 18.28 11.38 -16.49
CA ASN A 49 18.49 11.64 -17.93
C ASN A 49 19.86 11.16 -18.44
N ASN A 50 20.26 9.94 -18.07
CA ASN A 50 21.56 9.34 -18.37
C ASN A 50 22.78 10.09 -17.78
N ILE A 51 22.57 11.11 -16.95
CA ILE A 51 23.65 11.85 -16.29
C ILE A 51 23.74 11.38 -14.84
N SER A 52 24.97 11.09 -14.38
CA SER A 52 25.20 10.60 -13.02
C SER A 52 24.72 11.62 -11.97
N CYS A 53 23.79 11.20 -11.13
CA CYS A 53 23.18 12.00 -10.08
C CYS A 53 22.76 11.09 -8.92
N LYS A 54 23.75 10.69 -8.11
CA LYS A 54 23.55 9.72 -7.03
C LYS A 54 22.77 10.32 -5.86
N GLN A 55 21.64 9.69 -5.51
CA GLN A 55 20.73 10.14 -4.46
C GLN A 55 20.09 8.96 -3.74
N THR A 56 19.94 9.08 -2.42
CA THR A 56 19.23 8.10 -1.60
C THR A 56 17.86 8.64 -1.25
N ILE A 57 16.81 7.85 -1.52
CA ILE A 57 15.45 8.16 -1.08
C ILE A 57 15.04 7.13 -0.04
N PHE A 58 14.93 7.58 1.21
CA PHE A 58 14.39 6.79 2.29
C PHE A 58 12.85 6.72 2.16
N CYS A 59 12.27 5.52 2.10
CA CYS A 59 10.81 5.30 1.94
C CYS A 59 10.12 4.69 3.19
N THR A 60 8.83 4.35 3.09
CA THR A 60 8.07 3.66 4.15
C THR A 60 8.73 2.34 4.58
N PRO A 61 9.21 2.22 5.84
CA PRO A 61 9.83 0.99 6.30
C PRO A 61 8.80 -0.12 6.52
N LYS A 62 9.27 -1.36 6.68
CA LYS A 62 8.41 -2.47 7.08
C LYS A 62 8.06 -2.35 8.57
N MET A 63 6.78 -2.43 8.90
CA MET A 63 6.29 -2.46 10.28
C MET A 63 6.21 -3.90 10.80
N HIS A 64 6.52 -4.09 12.08
CA HIS A 64 6.58 -5.40 12.72
C HIS A 64 5.54 -5.55 13.85
N TYR A 65 5.21 -6.79 14.19
CA TYR A 65 4.47 -7.10 15.42
C TYR A 65 5.45 -7.13 16.62
N PRO A 66 4.97 -6.91 17.85
CA PRO A 66 5.83 -6.98 19.03
C PRO A 66 6.06 -8.43 19.49
N PHE A 67 5.70 -9.42 18.69
CA PHE A 67 5.90 -10.83 19.00
C PHE A 67 6.37 -11.60 17.76
N SER A 68 7.16 -12.65 18.00
CA SER A 68 7.54 -13.63 16.99
C SER A 68 6.51 -14.76 16.89
N LYS A 69 6.72 -15.68 15.94
CA LYS A 69 5.89 -16.89 15.79
C LYS A 69 6.01 -17.82 17.00
N GLU A 70 7.12 -17.77 17.73
CA GLU A 70 7.40 -18.54 18.94
C GLU A 70 6.82 -17.87 20.21
N ASP A 71 5.90 -16.91 20.05
CA ASP A 71 5.30 -16.11 21.12
C ASP A 71 6.33 -15.38 22.01
N LYS A 72 7.49 -15.00 21.45
CA LYS A 72 8.46 -14.16 22.14
C LYS A 72 8.09 -12.70 21.96
N TRP A 73 7.79 -12.02 23.06
CA TRP A 73 7.38 -10.61 23.06
C TRP A 73 8.57 -9.67 23.24
N SER A 74 8.59 -8.59 22.46
CA SER A 74 9.57 -7.51 22.57
C SER A 74 8.94 -6.19 22.14
N PHE A 75 9.05 -5.19 23.00
CA PHE A 75 8.65 -3.82 22.73
C PHE A 75 9.90 -2.92 22.68
N PRO A 76 9.98 -1.96 21.74
CA PRO A 76 10.99 -0.92 21.76
C PRO A 76 10.89 -0.10 23.04
N GLU A 77 12.03 0.41 23.50
CA GLU A 77 12.06 1.40 24.57
C GLU A 77 11.43 2.71 24.08
N ALA A 78 10.60 3.34 24.91
CA ALA A 78 9.93 4.59 24.60
C ALA A 78 9.69 5.43 25.84
N ASP A 79 9.77 6.75 25.68
CA ASP A 79 9.30 7.73 26.66
C ASP A 79 7.82 8.07 26.42
N THR A 80 7.37 7.93 25.17
CA THR A 80 5.99 8.20 24.74
C THR A 80 5.59 7.22 23.64
N ILE A 81 4.36 6.72 23.73
CA ILE A 81 3.76 5.78 22.79
C ILE A 81 2.47 6.39 22.27
N ILE A 82 2.41 6.67 20.97
CA ILE A 82 1.23 7.30 20.34
C ILE A 82 0.51 6.28 19.46
N PHE A 83 -0.80 6.20 19.63
CA PHE A 83 -1.65 5.25 18.93
C PHE A 83 -2.35 5.96 17.77
N TYR A 84 -2.31 5.37 16.58
CA TYR A 84 -3.01 5.84 15.39
C TYR A 84 -3.83 4.73 14.75
N PRO A 85 -4.94 5.05 14.06
CA PRO A 85 -5.66 4.04 13.30
C PRO A 85 -4.74 3.46 12.22
N LYS A 86 -4.85 2.16 12.00
CA LYS A 86 -4.26 1.51 10.84
C LYS A 86 -5.36 1.39 9.78
N GLU A 87 -5.24 2.20 8.74
CA GLU A 87 -6.03 2.03 7.52
C GLU A 87 -5.47 0.86 6.71
N ASP A 88 -6.37 0.21 5.98
CA ASP A 88 -6.12 -0.93 5.12
C ASP A 88 -6.23 -0.50 3.65
N GLY A 89 -5.11 -0.12 3.08
CA GLY A 89 -5.04 0.29 1.69
C GLY A 89 -3.63 0.18 1.13
N THR A 90 -3.38 0.97 0.10
CA THR A 90 -2.08 0.98 -0.57
C THR A 90 -1.26 2.14 -0.06
N ASN A 91 -0.04 1.85 0.36
CA ASN A 91 0.88 2.91 0.74
C ASN A 91 1.38 3.68 -0.48
N ILE A 92 1.17 5.00 -0.47
CA ILE A 92 1.70 5.93 -1.47
C ILE A 92 2.77 6.78 -0.81
N TYR A 93 4.00 6.69 -1.31
CA TYR A 93 5.13 7.45 -0.80
C TYR A 93 5.49 8.57 -1.75
N SER A 94 5.41 9.81 -1.29
CA SER A 94 5.91 10.98 -2.00
C SER A 94 7.39 11.20 -1.71
N TYR A 95 8.14 11.60 -2.72
CA TYR A 95 9.53 12.00 -2.56
C TYR A 95 9.94 13.02 -3.61
N THR A 96 11.02 13.73 -3.34
CA THR A 96 11.67 14.60 -4.32
C THR A 96 13.02 14.05 -4.73
N TYR A 97 13.41 14.28 -5.96
CA TYR A 97 14.76 14.08 -6.45
C TYR A 97 15.24 15.35 -7.16
N ILE A 98 16.55 15.47 -7.33
CA ILE A 98 17.17 16.57 -8.07
C ILE A 98 17.85 16.07 -9.34
N ASP A 99 17.95 16.93 -10.35
CA ASP A 99 18.83 16.71 -11.49
C ASP A 99 20.22 17.35 -11.27
N THR A 100 21.07 17.28 -12.29
CA THR A 100 22.41 17.90 -12.27
C THR A 100 22.39 19.42 -12.25
N ASN A 101 21.26 20.06 -12.59
CA ASN A 101 21.04 21.49 -12.47
C ASN A 101 20.45 21.88 -11.10
N ASN A 102 20.34 20.92 -10.17
CA ASN A 102 19.75 21.09 -8.84
C ASN A 102 18.26 21.48 -8.84
N ILE A 103 17.57 21.28 -9.97
CA ILE A 103 16.12 21.44 -10.10
C ILE A 103 15.46 20.29 -9.34
N THR A 104 14.41 20.59 -8.59
CA THR A 104 13.70 19.62 -7.75
C THR A 104 12.43 19.16 -8.42
N TYR A 105 12.23 17.85 -8.45
CA TYR A 105 11.05 17.21 -9.02
C TYR A 105 10.33 16.44 -7.93
N LEU A 106 9.01 16.59 -7.84
CA LEU A 106 8.15 15.84 -6.93
C LEU A 106 7.53 14.66 -7.69
N THR A 107 7.56 13.48 -7.09
CA THR A 107 6.91 12.29 -7.62
C THR A 107 6.40 11.40 -6.47
N TYR A 108 5.80 10.28 -6.84
CA TYR A 108 5.12 9.36 -5.93
C TYR A 108 5.41 7.92 -6.33
N LYS A 109 5.33 6.99 -5.38
CA LYS A 109 5.53 5.56 -5.63
C LYS A 109 4.72 4.66 -4.69
N THR A 110 4.44 3.44 -5.14
CA THR A 110 4.12 2.31 -4.25
C THR A 110 5.42 1.74 -3.66
N ARG A 111 5.32 0.73 -2.79
CA ARG A 111 6.47 0.30 -1.98
C ARG A 111 7.68 -0.16 -2.80
N LEU A 112 7.50 -1.04 -3.78
CA LEU A 112 8.60 -1.65 -4.53
C LEU A 112 8.76 -1.15 -5.97
N ARG A 113 8.09 -0.07 -6.37
CA ARG A 113 8.25 0.57 -7.68
C ARG A 113 8.99 1.89 -7.54
N PRO A 114 9.78 2.36 -8.51
CA PRO A 114 10.37 3.70 -8.43
C PRO A 114 9.30 4.80 -8.55
N PHE A 115 8.20 4.54 -9.28
CA PHE A 115 7.12 5.49 -9.54
C PHE A 115 5.73 4.86 -9.42
N LEU A 116 4.70 5.70 -9.24
CA LEU A 116 3.31 5.31 -9.45
C LEU A 116 3.04 5.18 -10.95
N GLY A 117 2.84 3.94 -11.39
CA GLY A 117 2.48 3.64 -12.76
C GLY A 117 1.00 3.32 -12.93
N THR A 118 0.59 3.29 -14.19
CA THR A 118 -0.59 2.55 -14.64
C THR A 118 -0.14 1.14 -14.96
N SER A 119 -0.60 0.14 -14.20
CA SER A 119 -0.39 -1.26 -14.58
C SER A 119 -1.59 -1.77 -15.36
N LYS A 120 -1.41 -2.85 -16.15
CA LYS A 120 -2.53 -3.56 -16.80
C LYS A 120 -3.55 -4.15 -15.81
N TYR A 121 -3.33 -3.96 -14.51
CA TYR A 121 -4.07 -4.55 -13.42
C TYR A 121 -4.60 -3.50 -12.44
N GLY A 122 -4.27 -2.21 -12.59
CA GLY A 122 -4.77 -1.15 -11.72
C GLY A 122 -4.03 0.16 -11.96
N ASN A 123 -4.76 1.27 -11.91
CA ASN A 123 -4.19 2.59 -12.18
C ASN A 123 -4.02 3.38 -10.87
N PHE A 124 -3.04 2.98 -10.04
CA PHE A 124 -2.73 3.70 -8.80
C PHE A 124 -2.37 5.16 -9.05
N LYS A 125 -1.78 5.45 -10.21
CA LYS A 125 -1.56 6.83 -10.65
C LYS A 125 -2.89 7.59 -10.77
N ALA A 126 -3.89 7.05 -11.47
CA ALA A 126 -5.20 7.72 -11.59
C ALA A 126 -5.92 7.86 -10.25
N LEU A 127 -5.93 6.82 -9.41
CA LEU A 127 -6.50 6.90 -8.07
C LEU A 127 -5.80 7.97 -7.22
N TRP A 128 -4.48 8.09 -7.34
CA TRP A 128 -3.71 9.11 -6.64
C TRP A 128 -3.93 10.51 -7.23
N ASP A 129 -4.03 10.65 -8.55
CA ASP A 129 -4.29 11.92 -9.22
C ASP A 129 -5.63 12.53 -8.75
N GLU A 130 -6.65 11.69 -8.53
CA GLU A 130 -7.93 12.09 -7.91
C GLU A 130 -7.73 12.63 -6.48
N MET A 131 -6.86 12.00 -5.67
CA MET A 131 -6.53 12.51 -4.33
C MET A 131 -5.75 13.82 -4.39
N LEU A 132 -4.89 13.99 -5.39
CA LEU A 132 -4.17 15.24 -5.61
C LEU A 132 -5.09 16.38 -6.09
N GLU A 133 -6.19 16.05 -6.77
CA GLU A 133 -7.24 17.00 -7.12
C GLU A 133 -8.11 17.35 -5.91
N LYS A 134 -8.54 16.33 -5.14
CA LYS A 134 -9.32 16.50 -3.90
C LYS A 134 -8.55 17.27 -2.82
N TYR A 135 -7.24 17.04 -2.71
CA TYR A 135 -6.35 17.66 -1.71
C TYR A 135 -5.11 18.30 -2.38
N PRO A 136 -5.25 19.46 -3.05
CA PRO A 136 -4.17 20.08 -3.82
C PRO A 136 -2.97 20.50 -2.96
N ASP A 137 -3.20 20.72 -1.66
CA ASP A 137 -2.14 21.06 -0.71
C ASP A 137 -1.16 19.91 -0.45
N ILE A 138 -1.49 18.66 -0.83
CA ILE A 138 -0.54 17.54 -0.81
C ILE A 138 0.69 17.88 -1.65
N LYS A 139 0.51 18.44 -2.86
CA LYS A 139 1.64 18.83 -3.72
C LYS A 139 2.52 19.88 -3.06
N LYS A 140 1.91 20.89 -2.42
CA LYS A 140 2.64 21.95 -1.72
C LYS A 140 3.41 21.43 -0.50
N LEU A 141 2.79 20.55 0.29
CA LEU A 141 3.41 19.93 1.45
C LEU A 141 4.60 19.04 1.05
N CYS A 142 4.42 18.24 0.00
CA CYS A 142 5.40 17.23 -0.42
C CYS A 142 6.56 17.81 -1.25
N HIS A 143 6.40 18.99 -1.84
CA HIS A 143 7.46 19.62 -2.65
C HIS A 143 8.54 20.26 -1.75
N THR A 144 9.31 19.40 -1.07
CA THR A 144 10.41 19.79 -0.19
C THR A 144 11.56 18.78 -0.29
N LYS A 145 12.79 19.27 -0.19
CA LYS A 145 14.00 18.41 -0.12
C LYS A 145 14.21 17.77 1.26
N ARG A 146 13.44 18.20 2.27
CA ARG A 146 13.67 17.79 3.67
C ARG A 146 13.03 16.46 4.00
N PHE A 147 11.88 16.17 3.42
CA PHE A 147 11.03 15.04 3.79
C PHE A 147 10.49 14.33 2.56
N GLY A 148 10.33 13.01 2.66
CA GLY A 148 9.29 12.30 1.91
C GLY A 148 8.10 12.03 2.82
N PHE A 149 6.91 11.83 2.26
CA PHE A 149 5.68 11.66 3.02
C PHE A 149 4.99 10.37 2.62
N SER A 150 4.58 9.61 3.63
CA SER A 150 3.90 8.34 3.49
C SER A 150 2.40 8.51 3.72
N PHE A 151 1.60 8.17 2.73
CA PHE A 151 0.14 8.21 2.76
C PHE A 151 -0.43 6.80 2.65
N GLU A 152 -1.60 6.58 3.23
CA GLU A 152 -2.44 5.44 2.85
C GLU A 152 -3.51 5.92 1.87
N LEU A 153 -3.66 5.22 0.75
CA LEU A 153 -4.77 5.37 -0.18
C LEU A 153 -5.75 4.21 0.08
N PHE A 154 -6.98 4.52 0.47
CA PHE A 154 -7.96 3.50 0.92
C PHE A 154 -9.38 3.84 0.46
N GLY A 155 -10.30 2.88 0.51
CA GLY A 155 -11.70 3.06 0.10
C GLY A 155 -12.23 1.86 -0.67
N LYS A 156 -13.51 1.91 -1.07
CA LYS A 156 -14.18 0.85 -1.87
C LYS A 156 -13.40 0.48 -3.12
N ARG A 157 -12.84 1.49 -3.81
CA ARG A 157 -12.09 1.35 -5.05
C ARG A 157 -10.66 0.84 -4.87
N ASN A 158 -10.17 0.86 -3.63
CA ASN A 158 -8.85 0.33 -3.27
C ASN A 158 -8.95 -0.65 -2.10
N LYS A 159 -9.91 -1.58 -2.20
CA LYS A 159 -10.19 -2.60 -1.18
C LYS A 159 -9.10 -3.66 -1.15
N ILE A 160 -8.53 -3.90 0.03
CA ILE A 160 -7.59 -5.00 0.29
C ILE A 160 -8.29 -6.09 1.11
N LEU A 161 -8.52 -5.86 2.40
CA LEU A 161 -9.17 -6.76 3.33
C LEU A 161 -10.44 -6.13 3.93
N MET A 162 -10.36 -4.87 4.35
CA MET A 162 -11.46 -4.12 4.96
C MET A 162 -12.40 -3.54 3.92
N GLU A 163 -13.70 -3.57 4.22
CA GLU A 163 -14.71 -2.85 3.46
C GLU A 163 -14.89 -1.44 4.04
N TYR A 164 -14.87 -0.47 3.13
CA TYR A 164 -15.01 0.95 3.42
C TYR A 164 -16.32 1.47 2.87
N ASP A 165 -16.90 2.49 3.51
CA ASP A 165 -18.07 3.19 2.98
C ASP A 165 -17.68 4.30 1.98
N VAL A 166 -16.49 4.89 2.18
CA VAL A 166 -15.94 5.94 1.31
C VAL A 166 -15.49 5.35 -0.03
N PRO A 167 -15.79 6.00 -1.18
CA PRO A 167 -15.35 5.51 -2.48
C PRO A 167 -13.82 5.42 -2.58
N LEU A 168 -13.14 6.53 -2.25
CA LEU A 168 -11.69 6.67 -2.22
C LEU A 168 -11.30 7.85 -1.34
N ASP A 169 -10.30 7.65 -0.48
CA ASP A 169 -9.71 8.71 0.31
C ASP A 169 -8.23 8.43 0.59
N THR A 170 -7.56 9.43 1.19
CA THR A 170 -6.19 9.27 1.65
C THR A 170 -5.95 9.91 3.00
N VAL A 171 -4.95 9.39 3.72
CA VAL A 171 -4.49 9.97 4.98
C VAL A 171 -2.97 9.94 5.07
N LEU A 172 -2.36 11.05 5.51
CA LEU A 172 -0.95 11.12 5.81
C LEU A 172 -0.63 10.31 7.07
N LEU A 173 0.27 9.34 6.92
CA LEU A 173 0.72 8.43 7.97
C LEU A 173 1.90 9.00 8.76
N PHE A 174 2.92 9.50 8.08
CA PHE A 174 4.13 10.07 8.67
C PHE A 174 5.00 10.72 7.58
N ALA A 175 6.02 11.48 7.99
CA ALA A 175 7.10 11.91 7.10
C ALA A 175 8.39 11.15 7.42
N ARG A 176 9.31 11.09 6.45
CA ARG A 176 10.65 10.54 6.62
C ARG A 176 11.68 11.59 6.23
N GLN A 177 12.62 11.87 7.12
CA GLN A 177 13.72 12.79 6.84
C GLN A 177 14.62 12.25 5.73
N GLN A 178 14.87 13.03 4.69
CA GLN A 178 15.73 12.60 3.59
C GLN A 178 17.21 12.52 3.99
N LYS A 179 17.63 13.26 5.02
CA LYS A 179 19.02 13.29 5.49
C LYS A 179 19.47 11.97 6.14
N ASN A 180 18.60 11.31 6.90
CA ASN A 180 18.96 10.21 7.80
C ASN A 180 17.90 9.09 7.88
N GLY A 181 16.78 9.24 7.18
CA GLY A 181 15.70 8.25 7.17
C GLY A 181 14.87 8.19 8.46
N LEU A 182 14.99 9.16 9.38
CA LEU A 182 14.19 9.19 10.61
C LEU A 182 12.72 9.45 10.30
N ILE A 183 11.84 8.70 10.96
CA ILE A 183 10.40 8.87 10.89
C ILE A 183 9.99 10.05 11.77
N VAL A 184 9.13 10.91 11.25
CA VAL A 184 8.50 12.01 11.98
C VAL A 184 7.00 11.76 12.03
N SER A 185 6.46 11.66 13.24
CA SER A 185 5.04 11.38 13.45
C SER A 185 4.14 12.54 13.02
N PRO A 186 2.86 12.28 12.67
CA PRO A 186 1.88 13.33 12.43
C PRO A 186 1.71 14.26 13.63
N HIS A 187 1.82 13.74 14.86
CA HIS A 187 1.72 14.56 16.08
C HIS A 187 2.85 15.60 16.15
N THR A 188 4.10 15.19 15.91
CA THR A 188 5.25 16.10 15.86
C THR A 188 5.09 17.15 14.74
N MET A 189 4.45 16.79 13.63
CA MET A 189 4.24 17.67 12.48
C MET A 189 2.98 18.53 12.57
N GLU A 190 2.13 18.34 13.58
CA GLU A 190 0.79 18.91 13.63
C GLU A 190 0.76 20.45 13.39
N PRO A 191 1.66 21.26 13.99
CA PRO A 191 1.67 22.71 13.73
C PRO A 191 1.93 23.07 12.26
N THR A 192 2.68 22.23 11.54
CA THR A 192 2.92 22.39 10.11
C THR A 192 1.72 21.91 9.31
N LEU A 193 1.19 20.72 9.64
CA LEU A 193 0.07 20.11 8.93
C LEU A 193 -1.21 20.95 8.99
N LYS A 194 -1.46 21.64 10.10
CA LYS A 194 -2.61 22.56 10.25
C LYS A 194 -2.63 23.71 9.22
N LYS A 195 -1.52 23.99 8.54
CA LYS A 195 -1.44 25.02 7.49
C LYS A 195 -1.86 24.52 6.11
N TYR A 196 -2.08 23.21 5.97
CA TYR A 196 -2.40 22.55 4.71
C TYR A 196 -3.71 21.79 4.86
N ASN A 197 -4.56 21.82 3.84
CA ASN A 197 -5.75 20.99 3.77
C ASN A 197 -5.37 19.56 3.34
N VAL A 198 -4.65 18.84 4.21
CA VAL A 198 -4.19 17.47 4.00
C VAL A 198 -4.70 16.59 5.15
N PRO A 199 -5.47 15.52 4.87
CA PRO A 199 -5.87 14.60 5.92
C PRO A 199 -4.65 13.91 6.54
N TYR A 200 -4.62 13.81 7.86
CA TYR A 200 -3.54 13.14 8.59
C TYR A 200 -4.10 12.35 9.77
N LEU A 201 -3.39 11.28 10.16
CA LEU A 201 -3.84 10.39 11.23
C LEU A 201 -4.10 11.16 12.52
N LYS A 202 -5.25 10.89 13.14
CA LYS A 202 -5.61 11.43 14.44
C LYS A 202 -5.13 10.50 15.54
N THR A 203 -4.54 11.09 16.58
CA THR A 203 -4.13 10.36 17.77
C THR A 203 -5.35 9.74 18.44
N LEU A 204 -5.29 8.42 18.68
CA LEU A 204 -6.30 7.66 19.41
C LEU A 204 -6.02 7.68 20.91
N ALA A 205 -4.75 7.52 21.29
CA ALA A 205 -4.28 7.49 22.67
C ALA A 205 -2.79 7.85 22.74
N ILE A 206 -2.35 8.29 23.92
CA ILE A 206 -0.95 8.51 24.26
C ILE A 206 -0.69 7.80 25.58
N LEU A 207 0.33 6.94 25.62
CA LEU A 207 0.76 6.20 26.81
C LEU A 207 2.25 6.43 27.04
N ASN A 208 2.72 6.22 28.27
CA ASN A 208 4.15 6.25 28.61
C ASN A 208 4.73 4.85 28.86
N VAL A 209 3.88 3.82 28.90
CA VAL A 209 4.28 2.44 29.10
C VAL A 209 3.35 1.51 28.33
N ILE A 210 3.90 0.40 27.86
CA ILE A 210 3.15 -0.71 27.29
C ILE A 210 3.79 -2.02 27.71
N ASN A 211 2.95 -3.03 27.92
CA ASN A 211 3.36 -4.41 28.16
C ASN A 211 2.43 -5.34 27.37
N LYS A 212 2.64 -6.66 27.52
CA LYS A 212 1.85 -7.68 26.84
C LYS A 212 0.37 -7.53 27.20
N GLU A 213 0.04 -7.28 28.46
CA GLU A 213 -1.34 -7.18 28.95
C GLU A 213 -2.08 -6.00 28.31
N ILE A 214 -1.48 -4.80 28.31
CA ILE A 214 -2.06 -3.60 27.68
C ILE A 214 -2.23 -3.81 26.17
N TYR A 215 -1.24 -4.42 25.51
CA TYR A 215 -1.35 -4.72 24.09
C TYR A 215 -2.50 -5.69 23.80
N LEU A 216 -2.66 -6.74 24.60
CA LEU A 216 -3.71 -7.74 24.43
C LEU A 216 -5.10 -7.18 24.73
N ASP A 217 -5.21 -6.28 25.72
CA ASP A 217 -6.46 -5.56 26.02
C ASP A 217 -6.86 -4.63 24.87
N HIS A 218 -5.89 -3.90 24.31
CA HIS A 218 -6.12 -3.09 23.11
C HIS A 218 -6.50 -3.96 21.90
N GLN A 219 -5.85 -5.12 21.72
CA GLN A 219 -6.22 -6.09 20.69
C GLN A 219 -7.65 -6.60 20.87
N GLN A 220 -8.10 -6.84 22.11
CA GLN A 220 -9.48 -7.24 22.39
C GLN A 220 -10.48 -6.12 22.10
N THR A 221 -10.10 -4.87 22.36
CA THR A 221 -10.90 -3.70 21.97
C THR A 221 -11.07 -3.62 20.45
N LEU A 222 -10.00 -3.89 19.69
CA LEU A 222 -10.07 -3.97 18.22
C LEU A 222 -10.94 -5.13 17.75
N GLU A 223 -10.88 -6.28 18.43
CA GLU A 223 -11.73 -7.44 18.14
C GLU A 223 -13.21 -7.12 18.33
N ASN A 224 -13.56 -6.48 19.46
CA ASN A 224 -14.95 -6.11 19.77
C ASN A 224 -15.52 -5.05 18.81
N ALA A 225 -14.65 -4.27 18.17
CA ALA A 225 -15.03 -3.23 17.21
C ALA A 225 -15.10 -3.74 15.75
N LEU A 226 -14.76 -5.01 15.51
CA LEU A 226 -14.77 -5.61 14.19
C LEU A 226 -16.15 -6.18 13.89
N ASP A 227 -16.73 -5.78 12.75
CA ASP A 227 -17.93 -6.41 12.21
C ASP A 227 -17.50 -7.43 11.15
N VAL A 228 -17.94 -8.68 11.32
CA VAL A 228 -17.53 -9.83 10.51
C VAL A 228 -18.75 -10.49 9.91
N ASP A 229 -18.88 -10.37 8.59
CA ASP A 229 -19.80 -11.16 7.80
C ASP A 229 -19.05 -12.40 7.30
N GLU A 230 -19.13 -13.49 8.07
CA GLU A 230 -18.45 -14.77 7.74
C GLU A 230 -18.96 -15.41 6.44
N GLU A 231 -20.23 -15.18 6.09
CA GLU A 231 -20.84 -15.75 4.87
C GLU A 231 -20.25 -15.09 3.62
N ASN A 232 -20.18 -13.77 3.62
CA ASN A 232 -19.65 -12.99 2.50
C ASN A 232 -18.14 -12.72 2.62
N LYS A 233 -17.51 -13.13 3.73
CA LYS A 233 -16.11 -12.86 4.08
C LYS A 233 -15.78 -11.38 4.03
N ILE A 234 -16.68 -10.56 4.58
CA ILE A 234 -16.53 -9.11 4.62
C ILE A 234 -16.15 -8.70 6.05
N LEU A 235 -15.13 -7.85 6.16
CA LEU A 235 -14.71 -7.24 7.41
C LEU A 235 -14.97 -5.74 7.36
N ARG A 236 -15.68 -5.21 8.36
CA ARG A 236 -15.94 -3.77 8.53
C ARG A 236 -15.43 -3.30 9.88
N GLY A 237 -15.13 -2.01 9.99
CA GLY A 237 -14.57 -1.40 11.20
C GLY A 237 -13.10 -1.03 11.02
N LYS A 238 -12.28 -1.22 12.06
CA LYS A 238 -10.85 -0.85 12.05
C LYS A 238 -9.97 -2.07 11.82
N GLU A 239 -9.06 -1.99 10.84
CA GLU A 239 -8.08 -3.06 10.61
C GLU A 239 -7.16 -3.25 11.83
N GLY A 240 -6.80 -2.14 12.47
CA GLY A 240 -5.96 -2.17 13.65
C GLY A 240 -5.47 -0.79 14.08
N THR A 241 -4.32 -0.79 14.72
CA THR A 241 -3.65 0.40 15.23
C THR A 241 -2.16 0.30 14.95
N ILE A 242 -1.53 1.42 14.61
CA ILE A 242 -0.07 1.55 14.64
C ILE A 242 0.33 2.32 15.90
N MET A 243 1.22 1.72 16.69
CA MET A 243 1.80 2.29 17.89
C MET A 243 3.18 2.86 17.55
N TYR A 244 3.37 4.15 17.81
CA TYR A 244 4.61 4.89 17.56
C TYR A 244 5.36 5.02 18.88
N PHE A 245 6.46 4.30 19.01
CA PHE A 245 7.36 4.31 20.17
C PHE A 245 8.41 5.40 19.96
N ILE A 246 8.38 6.43 20.78
CA ILE A 246 9.23 7.62 20.66
C ILE A 246 10.26 7.62 21.79
N LYS A 247 11.56 7.65 21.43
CA LYS A 247 12.68 7.77 22.37
C LYS A 247 13.79 8.61 21.75
N ASN A 248 14.20 9.70 22.39
CA ASN A 248 15.25 10.61 21.89
C ASN A 248 15.04 10.99 20.41
N ASP A 249 13.83 11.42 20.04
CA ASP A 249 13.38 11.73 18.67
C ASP A 249 13.41 10.57 17.65
N ASN A 250 13.79 9.36 18.07
CA ASN A 250 13.68 8.16 17.24
C ASN A 250 12.30 7.56 17.39
N VAL A 251 11.71 7.17 16.26
CA VAL A 251 10.38 6.57 16.20
C VAL A 251 10.49 5.15 15.68
N SER A 252 10.00 4.20 16.45
CA SER A 252 9.75 2.82 16.02
C SER A 252 8.26 2.56 15.89
N GLN A 253 7.84 1.82 14.87
CA GLN A 253 6.43 1.54 14.59
C GLN A 253 6.11 0.07 14.82
N ILE A 254 5.09 -0.19 15.64
CA ILE A 254 4.52 -1.53 15.83
C ILE A 254 3.07 -1.54 15.38
N LYS A 255 2.67 -2.60 14.66
CA LYS A 255 1.28 -2.84 14.29
C LYS A 255 0.59 -3.72 15.33
N CYS A 256 -0.65 -3.36 15.67
CA CYS A 256 -1.59 -4.16 16.46
C CYS A 256 -2.86 -4.39 15.63
N LYS A 257 -3.24 -5.65 15.43
CA LYS A 257 -4.46 -6.04 14.70
C LYS A 257 -5.30 -6.97 15.58
N SER A 258 -6.61 -7.00 15.33
CA SER A 258 -7.53 -7.94 15.97
C SER A 258 -7.11 -9.40 15.73
N LYS A 259 -7.51 -10.32 16.62
CA LYS A 259 -7.19 -11.74 16.48
C LYS A 259 -7.83 -12.33 15.24
N THR A 260 -9.04 -11.90 14.89
CA THR A 260 -9.71 -12.31 13.66
C THR A 260 -8.90 -11.92 12.42
N ILE A 261 -8.42 -10.66 12.33
CA ILE A 261 -7.58 -10.24 11.20
C ILE A 261 -6.25 -11.02 11.18
N LEU A 262 -5.63 -11.24 12.35
CA LEU A 262 -4.42 -12.08 12.43
C LEU A 262 -4.68 -13.52 11.98
N LYS A 263 -5.85 -14.10 12.28
CA LYS A 263 -6.23 -15.44 11.82
C LYS A 263 -6.38 -15.49 10.31
N TYR A 264 -6.96 -14.45 9.70
CA TYR A 264 -7.00 -14.32 8.25
C TYR A 264 -5.59 -14.29 7.66
N HIS A 265 -4.64 -13.62 8.32
CA HIS A 265 -3.25 -13.58 7.90
C HIS A 265 -2.48 -14.89 8.16
N TRP A 266 -2.65 -15.57 9.29
CA TRP A 266 -1.71 -16.60 9.77
C TRP A 266 -2.27 -18.02 9.93
N GLY A 267 -3.58 -18.23 9.71
CA GLY A 267 -4.23 -19.51 9.98
C GLY A 267 -3.83 -20.65 9.05
N GLY A 268 -3.33 -21.75 9.61
CA GLY A 268 -3.21 -23.06 8.96
C GLY A 268 -1.80 -23.59 8.71
N ASP A 269 -1.73 -24.87 8.37
CA ASP A 269 -0.51 -25.60 7.96
C ASP A 269 -0.12 -25.29 6.50
N ALA A 270 -1.08 -24.75 5.75
CA ALA A 270 -0.91 -24.05 4.48
C ALA A 270 -1.41 -22.62 4.64
N ILE A 271 -0.97 -21.71 3.77
CA ILE A 271 -1.35 -20.30 3.81
C ILE A 271 -2.85 -20.17 3.49
N ASN A 272 -3.55 -19.37 4.30
CA ASN A 272 -4.98 -19.10 4.11
C ASN A 272 -5.21 -18.47 2.71
N TYR A 273 -6.31 -18.86 2.06
CA TYR A 273 -6.76 -18.28 0.79
C TYR A 273 -6.74 -16.74 0.81
N MET A 274 -7.22 -16.10 1.88
CA MET A 274 -7.29 -14.64 1.97
C MET A 274 -5.91 -14.00 2.07
N SER A 275 -4.95 -14.59 2.79
CA SER A 275 -3.56 -14.09 2.80
C SER A 275 -2.93 -14.17 1.42
N ILE A 276 -3.15 -15.28 0.71
CA ILE A 276 -2.65 -15.44 -0.66
C ILE A 276 -3.31 -14.44 -1.60
N LEU A 277 -4.64 -14.29 -1.54
CA LEU A 277 -5.38 -13.33 -2.35
C LEU A 277 -4.89 -11.89 -2.09
N THR A 278 -4.75 -11.50 -0.82
CA THR A 278 -4.21 -10.20 -0.42
C THR A 278 -2.81 -10.01 -0.95
N THR A 279 -1.94 -11.02 -0.83
CA THR A 279 -0.56 -10.94 -1.32
C THR A 279 -0.49 -10.86 -2.84
N VAL A 280 -1.36 -11.56 -3.55
CA VAL A 280 -1.51 -11.47 -5.00
C VAL A 280 -1.97 -10.06 -5.40
N ILE A 281 -2.96 -9.49 -4.70
CA ILE A 281 -3.41 -8.11 -4.92
C ILE A 281 -2.25 -7.12 -4.69
N ASN A 282 -1.50 -7.28 -3.59
CA ASN A 282 -0.32 -6.48 -3.28
C ASN A 282 0.79 -6.65 -4.32
N ALA A 283 0.92 -7.84 -4.93
CA ALA A 283 1.88 -8.07 -6.00
C ALA A 283 1.56 -7.16 -7.20
N PHE A 284 0.28 -6.96 -7.53
CA PHE A 284 -0.11 -6.03 -8.60
C PHE A 284 0.09 -4.54 -8.27
N GLU A 285 0.31 -4.18 -6.99
CA GLU A 285 0.76 -2.84 -6.60
C GLU A 285 2.23 -2.59 -6.99
N ASN A 286 3.00 -3.67 -7.10
CA ASN A 286 4.45 -3.64 -7.23
C ASN A 286 4.94 -4.10 -8.61
N PHE A 287 4.14 -4.90 -9.32
CA PHE A 287 4.52 -5.51 -10.59
C PHE A 287 3.41 -5.35 -11.63
N ASP A 288 3.79 -5.03 -12.86
CA ASP A 288 2.84 -4.99 -13.97
C ASP A 288 2.40 -6.37 -14.41
N SER A 289 3.15 -7.44 -14.09
CA SER A 289 2.92 -8.84 -14.48
C SER A 289 3.44 -9.78 -13.40
N PRO A 290 2.90 -9.74 -12.16
CA PRO A 290 3.42 -10.57 -11.08
C PRO A 290 3.41 -12.04 -11.48
N THR A 291 4.56 -12.66 -11.29
CA THR A 291 4.79 -14.09 -11.42
C THR A 291 4.53 -14.79 -10.10
N ILE A 292 4.55 -16.13 -10.10
CA ILE A 292 4.48 -16.90 -8.87
C ILE A 292 5.64 -16.60 -7.93
N ASP A 293 6.83 -16.32 -8.47
CA ASP A 293 8.03 -16.01 -7.69
C ASP A 293 7.91 -14.65 -7.00
N ASP A 294 7.33 -13.66 -7.69
CA ASP A 294 7.03 -12.35 -7.11
C ASP A 294 6.08 -12.49 -5.91
N VAL A 295 5.02 -13.29 -6.06
CA VAL A 295 4.06 -13.56 -4.99
C VAL A 295 4.70 -14.36 -3.86
N ASN A 296 5.48 -15.40 -4.16
CA ASN A 296 6.17 -16.22 -3.16
C ASN A 296 7.17 -15.39 -2.35
N GLN A 297 7.84 -14.44 -2.99
CA GLN A 297 8.74 -13.55 -2.30
C GLN A 297 8.01 -12.59 -1.35
N LEU A 298 6.85 -12.07 -1.77
CA LEU A 298 5.98 -11.30 -0.88
C LEU A 298 5.38 -12.16 0.23
N LEU A 299 5.13 -13.45 0.00
CA LEU A 299 4.68 -14.39 1.04
C LEU A 299 5.82 -14.71 2.03
N ALA A 300 7.06 -14.82 1.56
CA ALA A 300 8.25 -15.06 2.41
C ALA A 300 8.49 -13.94 3.43
N GLU A 301 7.78 -12.82 3.30
CA GLU A 301 7.72 -11.77 4.29
C GLU A 301 7.03 -12.14 5.60
N GLU A 302 6.10 -13.09 5.56
CA GLU A 302 5.25 -13.48 6.69
C GLU A 302 5.21 -15.00 6.90
N PHE A 303 5.53 -15.80 5.88
CA PHE A 303 5.46 -17.26 5.88
C PHE A 303 6.84 -17.89 5.67
N ASP A 304 7.05 -19.04 6.31
CA ASP A 304 8.23 -19.87 6.06
C ASP A 304 8.11 -20.62 4.71
N GLU A 305 9.25 -21.06 4.21
CA GLU A 305 9.37 -21.77 2.93
C GLU A 305 8.52 -23.05 2.88
N GLY A 306 8.36 -23.75 4.01
CA GLY A 306 7.54 -24.95 4.12
C GLY A 306 6.06 -24.66 3.83
N LYS A 307 5.50 -23.60 4.44
CA LYS A 307 4.12 -23.17 4.17
C LYS A 307 3.93 -22.65 2.75
N ILE A 308 4.90 -21.92 2.20
CA ILE A 308 4.85 -21.42 0.82
C ILE A 308 4.82 -22.60 -0.15
N THR A 309 5.72 -23.57 0.04
CA THR A 309 5.80 -24.78 -0.78
C THR A 309 4.49 -25.57 -0.74
N LYS A 310 3.91 -25.79 0.46
CA LYS A 310 2.59 -26.44 0.62
C LYS A 310 1.45 -25.68 -0.07
N SER A 311 1.59 -24.38 -0.30
CA SER A 311 0.53 -23.52 -0.83
C SER A 311 0.70 -23.20 -2.32
N LEU A 312 1.79 -23.62 -2.96
CA LEU A 312 2.21 -23.17 -4.30
C LEU A 312 1.10 -23.34 -5.37
N THR A 313 0.47 -24.51 -5.43
CA THR A 313 -0.64 -24.79 -6.36
C THR A 313 -1.85 -23.89 -6.12
N ARG A 314 -2.15 -23.57 -4.85
CA ARG A 314 -3.25 -22.67 -4.49
C ARG A 314 -2.90 -21.23 -4.88
N THR A 315 -1.66 -20.82 -4.62
CA THR A 315 -1.14 -19.51 -5.00
C THR A 315 -1.21 -19.30 -6.50
N GLN A 316 -0.78 -20.27 -7.31
CA GLN A 316 -0.90 -20.19 -8.76
C GLN A 316 -2.35 -20.01 -9.20
N LYS A 317 -3.28 -20.83 -8.68
CA LYS A 317 -4.71 -20.72 -9.02
C LYS A 317 -5.31 -19.36 -8.68
N ILE A 318 -4.91 -18.77 -7.55
CA ILE A 318 -5.38 -17.45 -7.13
C ILE A 318 -4.77 -16.36 -8.02
N LEU A 319 -3.46 -16.44 -8.29
CA LEU A 319 -2.77 -15.52 -9.21
C LEU A 319 -3.40 -15.53 -10.60
N ASP A 320 -3.66 -16.72 -11.16
CA ASP A 320 -4.30 -16.88 -12.47
C ASP A 320 -5.70 -16.27 -12.47
N ARG A 321 -6.48 -16.52 -11.41
CA ARG A 321 -7.81 -15.95 -11.25
C ARG A 321 -7.76 -14.42 -11.19
N VAL A 322 -6.97 -13.83 -10.29
CA VAL A 322 -6.90 -12.36 -10.16
C VAL A 322 -6.36 -11.72 -11.44
N THR A 323 -5.35 -12.34 -12.08
CA THR A 323 -4.82 -11.90 -13.38
C THR A 323 -5.91 -11.85 -14.44
N PHE A 324 -6.72 -12.92 -14.52
CA PHE A 324 -7.82 -13.00 -15.45
C PHE A 324 -8.91 -11.98 -15.10
N ASP A 325 -9.34 -11.91 -13.84
CA ASP A 325 -10.36 -10.99 -13.34
C ASP A 325 -10.02 -9.53 -13.66
N ARG A 326 -8.78 -9.09 -13.40
CA ARG A 326 -8.34 -7.72 -13.66
C ARG A 326 -8.21 -7.38 -15.17
N LYS A 327 -7.64 -8.29 -15.97
CA LYS A 327 -7.61 -8.11 -17.45
C LYS A 327 -9.01 -7.99 -18.03
N TYR A 328 -9.90 -8.86 -17.54
CA TYR A 328 -11.27 -8.92 -18.00
C TYR A 328 -12.06 -7.68 -17.58
N GLN A 329 -11.91 -7.21 -16.33
CA GLN A 329 -12.51 -5.96 -15.85
C GLN A 329 -12.08 -4.75 -16.67
N ASN A 330 -10.78 -4.60 -16.99
CA ASN A 330 -10.31 -3.50 -17.85
C ASN A 330 -10.96 -3.52 -19.24
N LYS A 331 -11.08 -4.71 -19.85
CA LYS A 331 -11.77 -4.85 -21.13
C LYS A 331 -13.25 -4.45 -21.03
N LEU A 332 -13.94 -4.95 -20.00
CA LEU A 332 -15.34 -4.63 -19.76
C LEU A 332 -15.55 -3.13 -19.51
N SER A 333 -14.67 -2.45 -18.78
CA SER A 333 -14.79 -1.01 -18.51
C SER A 333 -14.57 -0.16 -19.76
N ILE A 334 -13.65 -0.56 -20.66
CA ILE A 334 -13.47 0.11 -21.95
C ILE A 334 -14.76 0.02 -22.76
N ASP A 335 -15.27 -1.20 -22.97
CA ASP A 335 -16.51 -1.42 -23.73
C ASP A 335 -17.69 -0.68 -23.09
N TYR A 336 -17.81 -0.73 -21.76
CA TYR A 336 -18.88 -0.06 -21.02
C TYR A 336 -18.89 1.45 -21.23
N ASN A 337 -17.71 2.09 -21.20
CA ASN A 337 -17.57 3.53 -21.40
C ASN A 337 -17.75 3.94 -22.85
N GLU A 338 -17.21 3.18 -23.80
CA GLU A 338 -17.36 3.45 -25.24
C GLU A 338 -18.82 3.41 -25.68
N GLN A 339 -19.60 2.48 -25.11
CA GLN A 339 -21.03 2.38 -25.37
C GLN A 339 -21.88 3.36 -24.54
N CYS A 340 -21.25 4.16 -23.67
CA CYS A 340 -21.92 5.10 -22.77
C CYS A 340 -23.03 4.44 -21.93
N PHE A 341 -22.80 3.20 -21.47
CA PHE A 341 -23.80 2.48 -20.69
C PHE A 341 -23.89 3.03 -19.26
N ASN A 342 -25.10 2.92 -18.68
CA ASN A 342 -25.31 3.05 -17.23
C ASN A 342 -26.15 1.86 -16.75
N ILE A 343 -25.53 0.87 -16.12
CA ILE A 343 -26.19 -0.38 -15.67
C ILE A 343 -27.22 -0.15 -14.58
N ASN A 344 -27.10 0.94 -13.81
CA ASN A 344 -28.05 1.33 -12.77
C ASN A 344 -29.30 2.00 -13.38
N LYS A 345 -29.19 2.62 -14.55
CA LYS A 345 -30.31 3.23 -15.30
C LYS A 345 -30.99 2.25 -16.26
N ASP A 346 -30.21 1.50 -17.05
CA ASP A 346 -30.72 0.54 -18.03
C ASP A 346 -29.89 -0.76 -18.05
N LYS A 347 -30.13 -1.58 -17.03
CA LYS A 347 -29.54 -2.92 -16.90
C LYS A 347 -29.84 -3.81 -18.10
N ALA A 348 -31.04 -3.73 -18.66
CA ALA A 348 -31.50 -4.68 -19.67
C ALA A 348 -30.75 -4.48 -20.99
N THR A 349 -30.62 -3.23 -21.44
CA THR A 349 -29.87 -2.90 -22.66
C THR A 349 -28.37 -3.17 -22.48
N CYS A 350 -27.79 -2.74 -21.36
CA CYS A 350 -26.39 -2.99 -21.03
C CYS A 350 -26.08 -4.51 -21.06
N MET A 351 -26.83 -5.32 -20.32
CA MET A 351 -26.56 -6.76 -20.24
C MET A 351 -26.89 -7.51 -21.54
N ARG A 352 -27.80 -7.02 -22.37
CA ARG A 352 -28.06 -7.59 -23.70
C ARG A 352 -26.84 -7.42 -24.60
N TRP A 353 -26.28 -6.21 -24.66
CA TRP A 353 -25.07 -5.94 -25.45
C TRP A 353 -23.90 -6.83 -25.00
N PHE A 354 -23.64 -6.92 -23.70
CA PHE A 354 -22.56 -7.79 -23.18
C PHE A 354 -22.83 -9.28 -23.45
N ALA A 355 -24.08 -9.74 -23.44
CA ALA A 355 -24.41 -11.13 -23.76
C ALA A 355 -24.22 -11.48 -25.25
N GLU A 356 -24.23 -10.49 -26.14
CA GLU A 356 -23.94 -10.66 -27.57
C GLU A 356 -22.42 -10.72 -27.85
N HIS A 357 -21.61 -9.99 -27.08
CA HIS A 357 -20.17 -9.85 -27.31
C HIS A 357 -19.30 -10.77 -26.44
N TYR A 358 -19.89 -11.37 -25.40
CA TYR A 358 -19.19 -12.23 -24.45
C TYR A 358 -19.90 -13.56 -24.22
N PRO A 359 -19.16 -14.63 -23.84
CA PRO A 359 -19.77 -15.93 -23.58
C PRO A 359 -20.87 -15.86 -22.52
N LYS A 360 -22.05 -16.40 -22.83
CA LYS A 360 -23.21 -16.41 -21.91
C LYS A 360 -22.90 -17.00 -20.54
N ALA A 361 -21.99 -17.97 -20.46
CA ALA A 361 -21.52 -18.56 -19.21
C ALA A 361 -20.89 -17.53 -18.24
N GLN A 362 -20.47 -16.37 -18.74
CA GLN A 362 -19.85 -15.30 -17.97
C GLN A 362 -20.83 -14.18 -17.59
N ALA A 363 -22.10 -14.24 -17.98
CA ALA A 363 -23.06 -13.14 -17.80
C ALA A 363 -23.21 -12.68 -16.33
N LYS A 364 -23.36 -13.63 -15.38
CA LYS A 364 -23.43 -13.31 -13.95
C LYS A 364 -22.20 -12.54 -13.48
N ARG A 365 -21.03 -12.96 -13.97
CA ARG A 365 -19.74 -12.40 -13.59
C ARG A 365 -19.51 -11.03 -14.22
N ILE A 366 -19.86 -10.85 -15.50
CA ILE A 366 -19.84 -9.54 -16.17
C ILE A 366 -20.70 -8.55 -15.39
N TYR A 367 -21.92 -8.96 -15.04
CA TYR A 367 -22.81 -8.13 -14.22
C TYR A 367 -22.16 -7.73 -12.89
N THR A 368 -21.53 -8.67 -12.18
CA THR A 368 -20.81 -8.38 -10.92
C THR A 368 -19.68 -7.38 -11.14
N LEU A 369 -18.84 -7.57 -12.17
CA LEU A 369 -17.69 -6.70 -12.45
C LEU A 369 -18.13 -5.30 -12.91
N LEU A 370 -19.18 -5.20 -13.73
CA LEU A 370 -19.73 -3.92 -14.16
C LEU A 370 -20.39 -3.18 -13.00
N LYS A 371 -21.11 -3.89 -12.14
CA LYS A 371 -21.72 -3.28 -10.96
C LYS A 371 -20.64 -2.77 -9.99
N GLN A 372 -19.59 -3.56 -9.76
CA GLN A 372 -18.40 -3.09 -9.03
C GLN A 372 -17.78 -1.87 -9.69
N TYR A 373 -17.57 -1.90 -11.01
CA TYR A 373 -17.03 -0.75 -11.75
C TYR A 373 -17.88 0.51 -11.57
N VAL A 374 -19.21 0.40 -11.61
CA VAL A 374 -20.10 1.55 -11.43
C VAL A 374 -20.10 2.04 -9.99
N ASP A 375 -20.21 1.13 -9.01
CA ASP A 375 -20.11 1.48 -7.58
C ASP A 375 -18.74 2.12 -7.22
N GLU A 376 -17.73 1.88 -8.07
CA GLU A 376 -16.41 2.48 -8.00
C GLU A 376 -16.30 3.84 -8.71
N HIS A 377 -17.14 4.19 -9.69
CA HIS A 377 -16.93 5.37 -10.54
C HIS A 377 -18.10 6.36 -10.59
N GLU A 378 -19.27 5.98 -10.07
CA GLU A 378 -20.46 6.81 -9.88
C GLU A 378 -20.82 6.89 -8.38
#